data_AF-A0A3D2PSY5-F1
#
_entry.id   AF-A0A3D2PSY5-F1
#
_cell.length_a   1.000
_cell.length_b   1.000
_cell.length_c   1.000
_cell.angle_alpha   90.00
_cell.angle_beta   90.00
_cell.angle_gamma   90.00
#
_symmetry.space_group_name_H-M   'P 1'
#
loop_
_entity.id
_entity.type
_entity.pdbx_description
1 polymer ?
#
loop_
_entity_poly.entity_id
_entity_poly.type
_entity_poly.pdbx_seq_one_letter_code
_entity_poly.pdbx_strand_id
1 'polypeptide(L)'
;MLFRKMLRDYKANFGAFFSVFLLAALAMALFCTFEGHVLSQTVARENYHKECNLSDVWMYGEGFSDDELDTVRNLDFVKDAQLRMSVTGSAPDCDGAQVDIYLERENLVDTPYYISGEPFDPTDTDGIWLANAFAKLRNIKVGNDFTIEYNGITFSREVKGLVESAEYEFREADGDADMYLENIAIVYMSYDAFPIRDYINHMVDTGKITWKDVKKNTTALDEKVEQLKEAGLTEDDITQEMLGQMVDKISDEKLAKIMPYTQMIIVTTDGGGLAHEEALGESIDRDYSAIVDRKSIPGLARLDSELEQHQSFSYLFV
;
A
#
# COMPACT_ATOMS: atom_id res chain seq x y z
N MET A 1 -54.94 -5.22 -40.32
CA MET A 1 -54.60 -5.94 -41.57
C MET A 1 -53.09 -6.05 -41.79
N LEU A 2 -52.32 -4.97 -41.57
CA LEU A 2 -50.86 -4.94 -41.76
C LEU A 2 -50.07 -5.84 -40.80
N PHE A 3 -50.39 -5.86 -39.51
CA PHE A 3 -49.68 -6.70 -38.52
C PHE A 3 -49.81 -8.21 -38.79
N ARG A 4 -51.02 -8.66 -39.16
CA ARG A 4 -51.25 -10.07 -39.56
C ARG A 4 -50.49 -10.44 -40.85
N LYS A 5 -50.35 -9.49 -41.77
CA LYS A 5 -49.53 -9.67 -42.98
C LYS A 5 -48.05 -9.81 -42.60
N MET A 6 -47.54 -8.90 -41.78
CA MET A 6 -46.17 -8.94 -41.26
C MET A 6 -45.82 -10.27 -40.59
N LEU A 7 -46.67 -10.80 -39.69
CA LEU A 7 -46.44 -12.09 -39.04
C LEU A 7 -46.42 -13.28 -40.02
N ARG A 8 -47.28 -13.24 -41.05
CA ARG A 8 -47.27 -14.27 -42.10
C ARG A 8 -45.98 -14.19 -42.93
N ASP A 9 -45.51 -12.99 -43.22
CA ASP A 9 -44.27 -12.75 -43.98
C ASP A 9 -43.03 -13.17 -43.17
N TYR A 10 -43.02 -12.94 -41.85
CA TYR A 10 -42.02 -13.48 -40.91
C TYR A 10 -42.01 -15.01 -40.90
N LYS A 11 -43.18 -15.65 -40.81
CA LYS A 11 -43.27 -17.13 -40.80
C LYS A 11 -42.78 -17.73 -42.12
N ALA A 12 -43.08 -17.09 -43.25
CA ALA A 12 -42.64 -17.55 -44.57
C ALA A 12 -41.13 -17.44 -44.76
N ASN A 13 -40.48 -16.44 -44.13
CA ASN A 13 -39.04 -16.18 -44.24
C ASN A 13 -38.30 -16.34 -42.91
N PHE A 14 -38.78 -17.26 -42.05
CA PHE A 14 -38.33 -17.33 -40.65
C PHE A 14 -36.82 -17.48 -40.52
N GLY A 15 -36.19 -18.36 -41.32
CA GLY A 15 -34.74 -18.57 -41.26
C GLY A 15 -33.94 -17.28 -41.48
N ALA A 16 -34.26 -16.50 -42.52
CA ALA A 16 -33.55 -15.27 -42.83
C ALA A 16 -33.78 -14.18 -41.76
N PHE A 17 -35.03 -13.98 -41.33
CA PHE A 17 -35.34 -13.01 -40.26
C PHE A 17 -34.72 -13.41 -38.93
N PHE A 18 -34.71 -14.70 -38.61
CA PHE A 18 -34.09 -15.20 -37.39
C PHE A 18 -32.56 -15.06 -37.43
N SER A 19 -31.92 -15.28 -38.58
CA SER A 19 -30.48 -15.00 -38.74
C SER A 19 -30.15 -13.53 -38.54
N VAL A 20 -30.92 -12.61 -39.13
CA VAL A 20 -30.74 -11.16 -38.91
C VAL A 20 -30.95 -10.79 -37.45
N PHE A 21 -31.98 -11.35 -36.81
CA PHE A 21 -32.22 -11.17 -35.38
C PHE A 21 -31.05 -11.68 -34.53
N LEU A 22 -30.52 -12.88 -34.81
CA LEU A 22 -29.38 -13.44 -34.07
C LEU A 22 -28.12 -12.57 -34.22
N LEU A 23 -27.83 -12.09 -35.44
CA LEU A 23 -26.69 -11.20 -35.66
C LEU A 23 -26.87 -9.86 -34.93
N ALA A 24 -28.07 -9.28 -34.98
CA ALA A 24 -28.37 -8.04 -34.25
C ALA A 24 -28.32 -8.23 -32.73
N ALA A 25 -28.86 -9.34 -32.22
CA ALA A 25 -28.83 -9.67 -30.79
C ALA A 25 -27.41 -9.93 -30.29
N LEU A 26 -26.57 -10.62 -31.08
CA LEU A 26 -25.17 -10.85 -30.75
C LEU A 26 -24.38 -9.53 -30.74
N ALA A 27 -24.57 -8.69 -31.75
CA ALA A 27 -23.91 -7.37 -31.80
C ALA A 27 -24.30 -6.51 -30.59
N MET A 28 -25.61 -6.42 -30.28
CA MET A 28 -26.09 -5.69 -29.10
C MET A 28 -25.59 -6.30 -27.79
N ALA A 29 -25.55 -7.62 -27.67
CA ALA A 29 -25.04 -8.30 -26.48
C ALA A 29 -23.56 -7.98 -26.24
N LEU A 30 -22.73 -8.06 -27.29
CA LEU A 30 -21.30 -7.72 -27.22
C LEU A 30 -21.11 -6.26 -26.79
N PHE A 31 -21.81 -5.32 -27.42
CA PHE A 31 -21.77 -3.91 -27.05
C PHE A 31 -22.13 -3.69 -25.57
N CYS A 32 -23.27 -4.24 -25.13
CA CYS A 32 -23.71 -4.12 -23.75
C CYS A 32 -22.74 -4.76 -22.75
N THR A 33 -22.07 -5.87 -23.11
CA THR A 33 -21.09 -6.51 -22.21
C THR A 33 -19.81 -5.69 -22.06
N PHE A 34 -19.28 -5.12 -23.15
CA PHE A 34 -18.05 -4.31 -23.07
C PHE A 34 -18.30 -2.98 -22.33
N GLU A 35 -19.35 -2.24 -22.72
CA GLU A 35 -19.72 -0.99 -22.03
C GLU A 35 -20.14 -1.24 -20.57
N GLY A 36 -20.95 -2.28 -20.36
CA GLY A 36 -21.45 -2.62 -19.04
C GLY A 36 -20.33 -2.98 -18.08
N HIS A 37 -19.30 -3.71 -18.55
CA HIS A 37 -18.13 -4.04 -17.76
C HIS A 37 -17.37 -2.79 -17.31
N VAL A 38 -17.01 -1.89 -18.23
CA VAL A 38 -16.28 -0.65 -17.91
C VAL A 38 -17.06 0.17 -16.88
N LEU A 39 -18.35 0.44 -17.13
CA LEU A 39 -19.18 1.21 -16.21
C LEU A 39 -19.28 0.54 -14.83
N SER A 40 -19.51 -0.77 -14.79
CA SER A 40 -19.65 -1.51 -13.53
C SER A 40 -18.36 -1.48 -12.71
N GLN A 41 -17.21 -1.59 -13.37
CA GLN A 41 -15.91 -1.59 -12.71
C GLN A 41 -15.54 -0.20 -12.22
N THR A 42 -15.84 0.88 -12.98
CA THR A 42 -15.67 2.25 -12.49
C THR A 42 -16.46 2.50 -11.21
N VAL A 43 -17.75 2.12 -11.18
CA VAL A 43 -18.59 2.29 -9.98
C VAL A 43 -18.10 1.43 -8.81
N ALA A 44 -17.69 0.18 -9.07
CA ALA A 44 -17.16 -0.69 -8.04
C ALA A 44 -15.85 -0.15 -7.44
N ARG A 45 -14.93 0.33 -8.29
CA ARG A 45 -13.65 0.95 -7.87
C ARG A 45 -13.89 2.23 -7.07
N GLU A 46 -14.78 3.11 -7.50
CA GLU A 46 -15.11 4.31 -6.73
C GLU A 46 -15.64 3.99 -5.33
N ASN A 47 -16.46 2.94 -5.19
CA ASN A 47 -16.94 2.51 -3.88
C ASN A 47 -15.80 1.89 -3.06
N TYR A 48 -14.95 1.08 -3.67
CA TYR A 48 -13.79 0.48 -3.02
C TYR A 48 -12.81 1.55 -2.51
N HIS A 49 -12.48 2.55 -3.33
CA HIS A 49 -11.64 3.68 -2.93
C HIS A 49 -12.23 4.48 -1.77
N LYS A 50 -13.56 4.69 -1.76
CA LYS A 50 -14.26 5.37 -0.66
C LYS A 50 -14.24 4.54 0.63
N GLU A 51 -14.47 3.23 0.52
CA GLU A 51 -14.43 2.34 1.68
C GLU A 51 -13.03 2.25 2.30
N CYS A 52 -11.98 2.31 1.49
CA CYS A 52 -10.60 2.31 1.97
C CYS A 52 -10.07 3.70 2.37
N ASN A 53 -10.83 4.77 2.16
CA ASN A 53 -10.35 6.16 2.27
C ASN A 53 -9.03 6.39 1.50
N LEU A 54 -9.01 5.97 0.23
CA LEU A 54 -7.82 6.02 -0.64
C LEU A 54 -7.29 7.45 -0.78
N SER A 55 -5.99 7.64 -0.59
CA SER A 55 -5.28 8.91 -0.70
C SER A 55 -5.48 9.58 -2.04
N ASP A 56 -5.51 10.90 -2.03
CA ASP A 56 -5.38 11.72 -3.25
C ASP A 56 -3.91 12.05 -3.53
N VAL A 57 -3.08 12.09 -2.48
CA VAL A 57 -1.68 12.49 -2.53
C VAL A 57 -0.82 11.53 -1.69
N TRP A 58 0.29 11.10 -2.27
CA TRP A 58 1.37 10.40 -1.59
C TRP A 58 2.59 11.30 -1.56
N MET A 59 3.01 11.68 -0.37
CA MET A 59 4.23 12.44 -0.13
C MET A 59 5.29 11.49 0.40
N TYR A 60 6.42 11.41 -0.29
CA TYR A 60 7.57 10.59 0.05
C TYR A 60 8.64 11.44 0.68
N GLY A 61 9.24 10.97 1.77
CA GLY A 61 10.29 11.67 2.48
C GLY A 61 11.09 10.72 3.36
N GLU A 62 12.03 11.27 4.13
CA GLU A 62 12.82 10.52 5.09
C GLU A 62 12.60 11.09 6.48
N GLY A 63 11.73 10.44 7.27
CA GLY A 63 11.60 10.74 8.69
C GLY A 63 10.64 11.87 9.02
N PHE A 64 9.46 11.87 8.38
CA PHE A 64 8.37 12.77 8.78
C PHE A 64 8.10 12.68 10.28
N SER A 65 7.82 13.82 10.90
CA SER A 65 7.51 13.95 12.31
C SER A 65 6.00 14.07 12.54
N ASP A 66 5.58 13.76 13.77
CA ASP A 66 4.18 13.96 14.19
C ASP A 66 3.78 15.45 14.12
N ASP A 67 4.72 16.37 14.35
CA ASP A 67 4.49 17.83 14.25
C ASP A 67 4.21 18.27 12.79
N GLU A 68 4.92 17.69 11.82
CA GLU A 68 4.65 17.92 10.38
C GLU A 68 3.30 17.33 9.97
N LEU A 69 2.97 16.13 10.44
CA LEU A 69 1.65 15.53 10.23
C LEU A 69 0.54 16.42 10.77
N ASP A 70 0.69 16.93 12.00
CA ASP A 70 -0.27 17.84 12.61
C ASP A 70 -0.39 19.16 11.82
N THR A 71 0.73 19.68 11.31
CA THR A 71 0.72 20.87 10.46
C THR A 71 -0.08 20.63 9.17
N VAL A 72 0.14 19.50 8.50
CA VAL A 72 -0.60 19.11 7.29
C VAL A 72 -2.08 18.87 7.58
N ARG A 73 -2.42 18.17 8.68
CA ARG A 73 -3.82 17.93 9.11
C ARG A 73 -4.61 19.22 9.37
N ASN A 74 -3.92 20.30 9.74
CA ASN A 74 -4.54 21.59 10.03
C ASN A 74 -4.80 22.46 8.77
N LEU A 75 -4.41 22.00 7.58
CA LEU A 75 -4.70 22.70 6.33
C LEU A 75 -6.18 22.53 5.96
N ASP A 76 -6.85 23.63 5.60
CA ASP A 76 -8.30 23.66 5.36
C ASP A 76 -8.80 22.67 4.28
N PHE A 77 -7.94 22.30 3.33
CA PHE A 77 -8.27 21.38 2.24
C PHE A 77 -7.97 19.90 2.55
N VAL A 78 -7.30 19.60 3.68
CA VAL A 78 -6.97 18.23 4.09
C VAL A 78 -8.14 17.66 4.87
N LYS A 79 -8.62 16.49 4.44
CA LYS A 79 -9.67 15.73 5.10
C LYS A 79 -9.08 14.80 6.15
N ASP A 80 -8.15 13.97 5.73
CA ASP A 80 -7.44 12.99 6.55
C ASP A 80 -5.99 12.92 6.08
N ALA A 81 -5.05 12.71 7.00
CA ALA A 81 -3.65 12.44 6.68
C ALA A 81 -3.07 11.46 7.70
N GLN A 82 -2.15 10.61 7.27
CA GLN A 82 -1.51 9.59 8.11
C GLN A 82 -0.05 9.40 7.69
N LEU A 83 0.79 9.07 8.67
CA LEU A 83 2.16 8.63 8.43
C LEU A 83 2.26 7.10 8.38
N ARG A 84 3.13 6.60 7.49
CA ARG A 84 3.47 5.18 7.43
C ARG A 84 4.89 4.96 6.92
N MET A 85 5.37 3.74 7.10
CA MET A 85 6.58 3.26 6.43
C MET A 85 6.18 2.19 5.43
N SER A 86 6.55 2.44 4.19
CA SER A 86 6.42 1.50 3.08
C SER A 86 7.80 0.98 2.73
N VAL A 87 7.97 -0.35 2.76
CA VAL A 87 9.23 -1.01 2.39
C VAL A 87 8.97 -2.31 1.66
N THR A 88 9.94 -2.71 0.83
CA THR A 88 9.87 -3.97 0.08
C THR A 88 10.90 -4.96 0.63
N GLY A 89 10.43 -6.16 0.94
CA GLY A 89 11.21 -7.32 1.35
C GLY A 89 10.86 -8.54 0.49
N SER A 90 11.08 -9.74 1.05
CA SER A 90 10.78 -11.00 0.39
C SER A 90 10.22 -12.05 1.35
N ALA A 91 9.52 -13.05 0.81
CA ALA A 91 9.00 -14.19 1.56
C ALA A 91 9.83 -15.44 1.23
N PRO A 92 10.83 -15.80 2.05
CA PRO A 92 11.74 -16.92 1.75
C PRO A 92 11.00 -18.26 1.63
N ASP A 93 9.93 -18.46 2.40
CA ASP A 93 9.11 -19.67 2.37
C ASP A 93 8.15 -19.73 1.16
N CYS A 94 8.11 -18.67 0.34
CA CYS A 94 7.27 -18.55 -0.86
C CYS A 94 8.12 -18.29 -2.11
N ASP A 95 9.20 -19.06 -2.28
CA ASP A 95 10.13 -18.97 -3.41
C ASP A 95 10.80 -17.58 -3.56
N GLY A 96 10.89 -16.82 -2.46
CA GLY A 96 11.43 -15.46 -2.48
C GLY A 96 10.47 -14.43 -3.09
N ALA A 97 9.17 -14.69 -3.09
CA ALA A 97 8.14 -13.75 -3.54
C ALA A 97 8.33 -12.36 -2.91
N GLN A 98 8.08 -11.30 -3.67
CA GLN A 98 8.14 -9.92 -3.19
C GLN A 98 7.12 -9.70 -2.06
N VAL A 99 7.50 -8.94 -1.04
CA VAL A 99 6.60 -8.54 0.04
C VAL A 99 6.67 -7.03 0.20
N ASP A 100 5.60 -6.34 -0.15
CA ASP A 100 5.45 -4.92 0.15
C ASP A 100 4.78 -4.77 1.52
N ILE A 101 5.46 -4.09 2.43
CA ILE A 101 5.14 -4.02 3.85
C ILE A 101 4.78 -2.58 4.20
N TYR A 102 3.60 -2.42 4.80
CA TYR A 102 3.14 -1.18 5.39
C TYR A 102 3.14 -1.29 6.91
N LEU A 103 3.99 -0.48 7.55
CA LEU A 103 4.00 -0.28 8.98
C LEU A 103 3.16 0.97 9.28
N GLU A 104 2.15 0.84 10.13
CA GLU A 104 1.22 1.92 10.45
C GLU A 104 0.94 2.00 11.96
N ARG A 105 0.68 3.20 12.47
CA ARG A 105 0.21 3.44 13.86
C ARG A 105 -1.24 3.90 13.94
N GLU A 106 -1.82 4.22 12.79
CA GLU A 106 -3.20 4.65 12.62
C GLU A 106 -3.80 3.83 11.47
N ASN A 107 -5.13 3.88 11.34
CA ASN A 107 -5.85 3.21 10.25
C ASN A 107 -6.95 4.16 9.76
N LEU A 108 -6.51 5.31 9.22
CA LEU A 108 -7.36 6.42 8.78
C LEU A 108 -7.38 6.58 7.26
N VAL A 109 -6.22 6.43 6.61
CA VAL A 109 -6.02 6.65 5.17
C VAL A 109 -5.44 5.39 4.55
N ASP A 110 -5.83 5.07 3.31
CA ASP A 110 -5.41 3.84 2.61
C ASP A 110 -5.67 2.55 3.40
N THR A 111 -6.76 2.58 4.18
CA THR A 111 -7.13 1.51 5.10
C THR A 111 -7.31 0.18 4.36
N PRO A 112 -6.73 -0.92 4.84
CA PRO A 112 -6.81 -2.20 4.16
C PRO A 112 -8.25 -2.73 4.18
N TYR A 113 -8.74 -3.13 3.01
CA TYR A 113 -10.09 -3.66 2.87
C TYR A 113 -10.22 -5.01 3.55
N TYR A 114 -11.09 -5.11 4.54
CA TYR A 114 -11.31 -6.33 5.29
C TYR A 114 -11.93 -7.45 4.43
N ILE A 115 -11.33 -8.65 4.45
CA ILE A 115 -11.88 -9.85 3.80
C ILE A 115 -12.31 -10.90 4.83
N SER A 116 -11.42 -11.29 5.75
CA SER A 116 -11.71 -12.32 6.75
C SER A 116 -10.68 -12.34 7.88
N GLY A 117 -10.99 -13.02 8.99
CA GLY A 117 -10.16 -13.01 10.19
C GLY A 117 -10.48 -11.79 11.05
N GLU A 118 -9.46 -11.20 11.66
CA GLU A 118 -9.59 -9.96 12.43
C GLU A 118 -9.45 -8.74 11.51
N PRO A 119 -10.19 -7.63 11.74
CA PRO A 119 -9.91 -6.34 11.09
C PRO A 119 -8.50 -5.83 11.42
N PHE A 120 -7.92 -4.99 10.55
CA PHE A 120 -6.59 -4.42 10.81
C PHE A 120 -6.60 -3.58 12.09
N ASP A 121 -5.70 -3.93 13.02
CA ASP A 121 -5.47 -3.21 14.26
C ASP A 121 -4.04 -2.64 14.27
N PRO A 122 -3.88 -1.30 14.15
CA PRO A 122 -2.57 -0.67 14.14
C PRO A 122 -1.89 -0.66 15.52
N THR A 123 -2.54 -1.14 16.57
CA THR A 123 -1.97 -1.27 17.93
C THR A 123 -1.47 -2.69 18.24
N ASP A 124 -1.69 -3.63 17.33
CA ASP A 124 -1.29 -5.02 17.50
C ASP A 124 0.24 -5.19 17.42
N THR A 125 0.84 -5.94 18.35
CA THR A 125 2.30 -6.08 18.43
C THR A 125 2.83 -7.39 17.86
N ASP A 126 1.97 -8.30 17.40
CA ASP A 126 2.36 -9.70 17.17
C ASP A 126 1.91 -10.27 15.82
N GLY A 127 0.93 -9.65 15.17
CA GLY A 127 0.28 -10.15 13.98
C GLY A 127 0.54 -9.32 12.74
N ILE A 128 0.14 -9.92 11.61
CA ILE A 128 0.11 -9.27 10.30
C ILE A 128 -1.22 -9.48 9.61
N TRP A 129 -1.53 -8.59 8.67
CA TRP A 129 -2.65 -8.69 7.76
C TRP A 129 -2.14 -8.86 6.34
N LEU A 130 -2.50 -9.98 5.72
CA LEU A 130 -1.92 -10.42 4.45
C LEU A 130 -2.93 -10.27 3.30
N ALA A 131 -2.43 -9.88 2.13
CA ALA A 131 -3.21 -9.85 0.90
C ALA A 131 -3.93 -11.19 0.64
N ASN A 132 -5.25 -11.17 0.59
CA ASN A 132 -6.09 -12.36 0.46
C ASN A 132 -5.81 -13.13 -0.83
N ALA A 133 -5.59 -12.44 -1.96
CA ALA A 133 -5.27 -13.09 -3.24
C ALA A 133 -3.98 -13.93 -3.15
N PHE A 134 -2.90 -13.35 -2.62
CA PHE A 134 -1.63 -14.04 -2.40
C PHE A 134 -1.80 -15.23 -1.44
N ALA A 135 -2.47 -14.99 -0.30
CA ALA A 135 -2.72 -16.02 0.70
C ALA A 135 -3.48 -17.22 0.13
N LYS A 136 -4.50 -16.98 -0.70
CA LYS A 136 -5.27 -18.05 -1.37
C LYS A 136 -4.41 -18.87 -2.32
N LEU A 137 -3.58 -18.23 -3.13
CA LEU A 137 -2.74 -18.92 -4.13
C LEU A 137 -1.60 -19.71 -3.47
N ARG A 138 -1.04 -19.19 -2.37
CA ARG A 138 -0.01 -19.87 -1.56
C ARG A 138 -0.59 -20.78 -0.47
N ASN A 139 -1.92 -20.90 -0.39
CA ASN A 139 -2.65 -21.72 0.60
C ASN A 139 -2.31 -21.37 2.06
N ILE A 140 -2.06 -20.08 2.32
CA ILE A 140 -1.85 -19.50 3.65
C ILE A 140 -3.22 -19.11 4.22
N LYS A 141 -3.43 -19.39 5.51
CA LYS A 141 -4.69 -19.11 6.22
C LYS A 141 -4.44 -18.26 7.45
N VAL A 142 -5.52 -17.63 7.93
CA VAL A 142 -5.52 -17.00 9.26
C VAL A 142 -5.08 -18.01 10.33
N GLY A 143 -4.19 -17.59 11.21
CA GLY A 143 -3.53 -18.40 12.24
C GLY A 143 -2.30 -19.18 11.75
N ASN A 144 -1.84 -18.97 10.51
CA ASN A 144 -0.54 -19.48 10.06
C ASN A 144 0.54 -18.42 10.29
N ASP A 145 1.76 -18.88 10.49
CA ASP A 145 2.92 -18.00 10.48
C ASP A 145 3.30 -17.64 9.04
N PHE A 146 3.67 -16.39 8.84
CA PHE A 146 4.23 -15.89 7.59
C PHE A 146 5.61 -15.30 7.85
N THR A 147 6.60 -15.78 7.11
CA THR A 147 8.01 -15.38 7.26
C THR A 147 8.34 -14.31 6.24
N ILE A 148 8.93 -13.21 6.73
CA ILE A 148 9.36 -12.06 5.95
C ILE A 148 10.86 -11.87 6.16
N GLU A 149 11.58 -11.66 5.07
CA GLU A 149 12.97 -11.21 5.06
C GLU A 149 13.03 -9.76 4.56
N TYR A 150 13.61 -8.88 5.37
CA TYR A 150 13.80 -7.47 5.02
C TYR A 150 15.16 -7.00 5.51
N ASN A 151 15.95 -6.39 4.62
CA ASN A 151 17.24 -5.77 4.95
C ASN A 151 18.18 -6.66 5.81
N GLY A 152 18.20 -7.97 5.56
CA GLY A 152 19.10 -8.92 6.22
C GLY A 152 18.61 -9.47 7.56
N ILE A 153 17.41 -9.09 8.00
CA ILE A 153 16.70 -9.76 9.10
C ILE A 153 15.56 -10.62 8.55
N THR A 154 15.30 -11.74 9.22
CA THR A 154 14.19 -12.64 8.91
C THR A 154 13.35 -12.82 10.16
N PHE A 155 12.04 -12.65 10.04
CA PHE A 155 11.10 -12.77 11.15
C PHE A 155 9.78 -13.38 10.70
N SER A 156 9.10 -14.06 11.62
CA SER A 156 7.78 -14.65 11.38
C SER A 156 6.74 -14.01 12.28
N ARG A 157 5.53 -13.85 11.76
CA ARG A 157 4.36 -13.31 12.47
C ARG A 157 3.12 -14.10 12.11
N GLU A 158 2.16 -14.15 13.03
CA GLU A 158 0.88 -14.82 12.78
C GLU A 158 0.01 -13.96 11.84
N VAL A 159 -0.56 -14.58 10.82
CA VAL A 159 -1.57 -13.96 9.95
C VAL A 159 -2.88 -13.85 10.73
N LYS A 160 -3.23 -12.66 11.22
CA LYS A 160 -4.46 -12.41 11.99
C LYS A 160 -5.67 -12.11 11.12
N GLY A 161 -5.43 -11.52 9.94
CA GLY A 161 -6.47 -11.22 8.99
C GLY A 161 -6.01 -11.31 7.55
N LEU A 162 -6.97 -11.48 6.66
CA LEU A 162 -6.78 -11.34 5.23
C LEU A 162 -7.47 -10.07 4.75
N VAL A 163 -6.75 -9.29 3.94
CA VAL A 163 -7.16 -7.97 3.49
C VAL A 163 -6.83 -7.76 2.01
N GLU A 164 -7.23 -6.62 1.44
CA GLU A 164 -6.77 -6.16 0.14
C GLU A 164 -6.40 -4.67 0.22
N SER A 165 -5.31 -4.27 -0.44
CA SER A 165 -4.93 -2.85 -0.53
C SER A 165 -5.62 -2.19 -1.74
N ALA A 166 -6.07 -0.95 -1.57
CA ALA A 166 -6.62 -0.15 -2.66
C ALA A 166 -5.54 0.42 -3.60
N GLU A 167 -4.27 0.44 -3.19
CA GLU A 167 -3.16 0.90 -4.06
C GLU A 167 -2.77 -0.15 -5.10
N TYR A 168 -3.10 -1.42 -4.82
CA TYR A 168 -2.72 -2.59 -5.58
C TYR A 168 -3.91 -3.17 -6.37
N GLU A 169 -4.68 -2.35 -7.08
CA GLU A 169 -5.79 -2.88 -7.90
C GLU A 169 -5.30 -3.63 -9.13
N PHE A 170 -4.14 -3.22 -9.67
CA PHE A 170 -3.30 -4.00 -10.55
C PHE A 170 -2.02 -4.37 -9.79
N ARG A 171 -1.60 -5.64 -9.85
CA ARG A 171 -0.48 -6.16 -9.05
C ARG A 171 0.52 -6.87 -9.94
N GLU A 172 1.75 -6.41 -9.89
CA GLU A 172 2.86 -6.98 -10.65
C GLU A 172 4.08 -6.88 -9.75
N ALA A 173 4.75 -8.01 -9.51
CA ALA A 173 6.00 -8.01 -8.77
C ALA A 173 7.11 -7.38 -9.63
N ASP A 174 8.11 -6.82 -8.99
CA ASP A 174 9.27 -6.26 -9.68
C ASP A 174 9.97 -7.34 -10.50
N GLY A 175 10.05 -7.10 -11.81
CA GLY A 175 10.71 -8.01 -12.76
C GLY A 175 9.81 -9.11 -13.31
N ASP A 176 8.55 -9.22 -12.87
CA ASP A 176 7.57 -10.04 -13.57
C ASP A 176 7.24 -9.44 -14.94
N ALA A 177 6.74 -10.28 -15.84
CA ALA A 177 6.33 -9.86 -17.18
C ALA A 177 4.82 -9.63 -17.29
N ASP A 178 4.06 -10.05 -16.27
CA ASP A 178 2.60 -10.01 -16.20
C ASP A 178 2.15 -10.19 -14.73
N MET A 179 0.84 -10.16 -14.49
CA MET A 179 0.23 -10.33 -13.17
C MET A 179 0.33 -11.78 -12.67
N TYR A 180 1.31 -12.03 -11.80
CA TYR A 180 1.43 -13.27 -11.01
C TYR A 180 1.17 -12.96 -9.54
N LEU A 181 -0.10 -13.10 -9.12
CA LEU A 181 -0.54 -12.74 -7.77
C LEU A 181 0.11 -13.59 -6.66
N GLU A 182 0.68 -14.73 -7.01
CA GLU A 182 1.48 -15.59 -6.14
C GLU A 182 2.93 -15.11 -5.93
N ASN A 183 3.40 -14.11 -6.69
CA ASN A 183 4.76 -13.56 -6.62
C ASN A 183 4.88 -12.27 -5.81
N ILE A 184 3.75 -11.64 -5.44
CA ILE A 184 3.72 -10.39 -4.65
C ILE A 184 2.71 -10.49 -3.51
N ALA A 185 3.21 -10.33 -2.29
CA ALA A 185 2.41 -10.19 -1.09
C ALA A 185 2.35 -8.72 -0.66
N ILE A 186 1.19 -8.29 -0.18
CA ILE A 186 1.03 -7.00 0.51
C ILE A 186 0.74 -7.33 1.97
N VAL A 187 1.49 -6.72 2.88
CA VAL A 187 1.41 -6.95 4.31
C VAL A 187 1.19 -5.63 5.04
N TYR A 188 0.17 -5.59 5.87
CA TYR A 188 -0.05 -4.51 6.85
C TYR A 188 0.30 -5.01 8.25
N MET A 189 0.98 -4.20 9.04
CA MET A 189 1.26 -4.49 10.43
C MET A 189 1.49 -3.21 11.23
N SER A 190 1.38 -3.29 12.56
CA SER A 190 1.78 -2.16 13.39
C SER A 190 3.29 -1.92 13.30
N TYR A 191 3.70 -0.67 13.46
CA TYR A 191 5.09 -0.34 13.79
C TYR A 191 5.63 -1.14 14.97
N ASP A 192 4.82 -1.34 16.00
CA ASP A 192 5.26 -2.00 17.23
C ASP A 192 5.33 -3.53 17.07
N ALA A 193 4.77 -4.08 15.99
CA ALA A 193 4.92 -5.48 15.62
C ALA A 193 6.23 -5.78 14.86
N PHE A 194 6.87 -4.77 14.29
CA PHE A 194 8.12 -4.94 13.55
C PHE A 194 9.27 -5.27 14.52
N PRO A 195 10.15 -6.24 14.22
CA PRO A 195 11.28 -6.61 15.09
C PRO A 195 12.39 -5.55 15.06
N ILE A 196 12.10 -4.37 15.60
CA ILE A 196 12.95 -3.19 15.49
C ILE A 196 14.33 -3.37 16.10
N ARG A 197 14.40 -4.12 17.21
CA ARG A 197 15.68 -4.40 17.88
C ARG A 197 16.60 -5.22 16.99
N ASP A 198 16.08 -6.28 16.40
CA ASP A 198 16.86 -7.14 15.49
C ASP A 198 17.31 -6.34 14.27
N TYR A 199 16.42 -5.50 13.72
CA TYR A 199 16.75 -4.60 12.62
C TYR A 199 17.89 -3.63 12.96
N ILE A 200 17.78 -2.91 14.08
CA ILE A 200 18.81 -1.94 14.50
C ILE A 200 20.13 -2.66 14.81
N ASN A 201 20.09 -3.79 15.51
CA ASN A 201 21.29 -4.57 15.79
C ASN A 201 21.97 -5.02 14.50
N HIS A 202 21.21 -5.53 13.51
CA HIS A 202 21.75 -5.87 12.20
C HIS A 202 22.37 -4.67 11.48
N MET A 203 21.74 -3.51 11.54
CA MET A 203 22.23 -2.28 10.93
C MET A 203 23.50 -1.74 11.61
N VAL A 204 23.62 -1.90 12.93
CA VAL A 204 24.84 -1.59 13.71
C VAL A 204 25.98 -2.56 13.35
N ASP A 205 25.69 -3.86 13.31
CA ASP A 205 26.67 -4.91 13.01
C ASP A 205 27.23 -4.78 11.59
N THR A 206 26.37 -4.44 10.63
CA THR A 206 26.78 -4.20 9.23
C THR A 206 27.44 -2.83 9.02
N GLY A 207 27.51 -1.99 10.05
CA GLY A 207 28.12 -0.66 9.99
C GLY A 207 27.33 0.35 9.16
N LYS A 208 26.06 0.06 8.86
CA LYS A 208 25.16 0.96 8.11
C LYS A 208 24.60 2.07 9.00
N ILE A 209 24.49 1.85 10.30
CA ILE A 209 24.13 2.87 11.30
C ILE A 209 25.35 3.16 12.16
N THR A 210 25.74 4.43 12.24
CA THR A 210 26.78 4.90 13.15
C THR A 210 26.17 5.62 14.35
N TRP A 211 26.94 5.77 15.42
CA TRP A 211 26.54 6.54 16.60
C TRP A 211 26.05 7.96 16.27
N LYS A 212 26.64 8.61 15.26
CA LYS A 212 26.28 9.98 14.84
C LYS A 212 24.87 10.02 14.26
N ASP A 213 24.45 8.97 13.55
CA ASP A 213 23.12 8.85 12.97
C ASP A 213 22.07 8.64 14.05
N VAL A 214 22.37 7.80 15.05
CA VAL A 214 21.44 7.55 16.16
C VAL A 214 21.23 8.81 17.00
N LYS A 215 22.29 9.57 17.30
CA LYS A 215 22.19 10.82 18.08
C LYS A 215 21.45 11.94 17.35
N LYS A 216 21.57 12.02 16.02
CA LYS A 216 20.85 13.04 15.23
C LYS A 216 19.34 12.83 15.27
N ASN A 217 18.91 11.57 15.31
CA ASN A 217 17.50 11.20 15.17
C ASN A 217 16.82 10.85 16.49
N THR A 218 17.54 10.78 17.62
CA THR A 218 16.90 10.61 18.93
C THR A 218 17.71 11.18 20.09
N THR A 219 16.98 11.77 21.05
CA THR A 219 17.48 12.13 22.37
C THR A 219 17.48 10.93 23.34
N ALA A 220 16.93 9.78 22.93
CA ALA A 220 16.80 8.58 23.78
C ALA A 220 18.15 8.03 24.28
N LEU A 221 19.24 8.41 23.63
CA LEU A 221 20.61 8.05 23.99
C LEU A 221 21.36 9.13 24.76
N ASP A 222 20.81 10.34 24.92
CA ASP A 222 21.51 11.49 25.50
C ASP A 222 22.01 11.24 26.93
N GLU A 223 21.19 10.61 27.79
CA GLU A 223 21.61 10.25 29.14
C GLU A 223 22.77 9.24 29.16
N LYS A 224 22.80 8.32 28.19
CA LYS A 224 23.88 7.33 28.03
C LYS A 224 25.15 7.97 27.46
N VAL A 225 25.00 8.89 26.50
CA VAL A 225 26.09 9.72 25.96
C VAL A 225 26.79 10.46 27.09
N GLU A 226 26.01 11.07 27.99
CA GLU A 226 26.56 11.88 29.08
C GLU A 226 27.31 11.03 30.10
N GLN A 227 26.82 9.82 30.40
CA GLN A 227 27.54 8.83 31.23
C GLN A 227 28.88 8.39 30.59
N LEU A 228 28.95 8.29 29.26
CA LEU A 228 30.18 7.91 28.56
C LEU A 228 31.20 9.06 28.54
N LYS A 229 30.73 10.30 28.40
CA LYS A 229 31.57 11.49 28.56
C LYS A 229 32.13 11.60 29.97
N GLU A 230 31.33 11.29 30.99
CA GLU A 230 31.78 11.23 32.39
C GLU A 230 32.85 10.15 32.62
N ALA A 231 32.82 9.07 31.83
CA ALA A 231 33.85 8.02 31.82
C ALA A 231 35.10 8.38 30.97
N GLY A 232 35.14 9.57 30.36
CA GLY A 232 36.29 10.05 29.58
C GLY A 232 36.39 9.51 28.15
N LEU A 233 35.33 8.88 27.64
CA LEU A 233 35.25 8.40 26.26
C LEU A 233 34.69 9.50 25.35
N THR A 234 35.30 9.67 24.17
CA THR A 234 34.81 10.58 23.13
C THR A 234 33.88 9.86 22.16
N GLU A 235 33.13 10.60 21.35
CA GLU A 235 32.19 10.02 20.36
C GLU A 235 32.89 9.10 19.35
N ASP A 236 34.18 9.31 19.09
CA ASP A 236 35.00 8.50 18.19
C ASP A 236 35.55 7.23 18.88
N ASP A 237 35.42 7.10 20.21
CA ASP A 237 35.84 5.92 20.99
C ASP A 237 34.71 4.88 21.13
N ILE A 238 33.48 5.18 20.69
CA ILE A 238 32.34 4.26 20.78
C ILE A 238 32.48 3.21 19.69
N THR A 239 32.85 1.99 20.10
CA THR A 239 32.90 0.83 19.20
C THR A 239 31.49 0.34 18.84
N GLN A 240 31.36 -0.41 17.74
CA GLN A 240 30.10 -1.08 17.37
C GLN A 240 29.57 -1.98 18.49
N GLU A 241 30.46 -2.69 19.18
CA GLU A 241 30.10 -3.57 20.31
C GLU A 241 29.53 -2.77 21.49
N MET A 242 30.08 -1.58 21.78
CA MET A 242 29.53 -0.69 22.79
C MET A 242 28.17 -0.10 22.36
N LEU A 243 28.00 0.22 21.07
CA LEU A 243 26.74 0.71 20.52
C LEU A 243 25.64 -0.34 20.63
N GLY A 244 25.92 -1.61 20.27
CA GLY A 244 24.98 -2.72 20.44
C GLY A 244 24.54 -2.90 21.89
N GLN A 245 25.48 -2.85 22.85
CA GLN A 245 25.15 -2.92 24.28
C GLN A 245 24.30 -1.75 24.80
N MET A 246 24.34 -0.59 24.12
CA MET A 246 23.47 0.55 24.44
C MET A 246 22.09 0.35 23.87
N VAL A 247 21.98 -0.06 22.59
CA VAL A 247 20.71 -0.41 21.94
C VAL A 247 19.96 -1.48 22.75
N ASP A 248 20.68 -2.48 23.25
CA ASP A 248 20.11 -3.54 24.09
C ASP A 248 19.43 -3.02 25.37
N LYS A 249 19.83 -1.86 25.86
CA LYS A 249 19.30 -1.24 27.09
C LYS A 249 18.17 -0.23 26.82
N ILE A 250 17.90 0.10 25.57
CA ILE A 250 16.80 0.98 25.17
C ILE A 250 15.54 0.12 25.02
N SER A 251 14.36 0.65 25.35
CA SER A 251 13.09 -0.06 25.11
C SER A 251 12.75 -0.06 23.62
N ASP A 252 12.05 -1.09 23.15
CA ASP A 252 11.64 -1.19 21.74
C ASP A 252 10.76 -0.01 21.32
N GLU A 253 9.91 0.50 22.22
CA GLU A 253 9.12 1.72 22.00
C GLU A 253 9.99 2.95 21.66
N LYS A 254 11.14 3.10 22.33
CA LYS A 254 12.07 4.21 22.03
C LYS A 254 12.85 3.96 20.75
N LEU A 255 13.18 2.70 20.45
CA LEU A 255 13.84 2.31 19.20
C LEU A 255 12.91 2.50 18.00
N ALA A 256 11.62 2.23 18.15
CA ALA A 256 10.62 2.40 17.10
C ALA A 256 10.46 3.87 16.67
N LYS A 257 10.73 4.83 17.56
CA LYS A 257 10.77 6.26 17.22
C LYS A 257 11.98 6.66 16.36
N ILE A 258 12.97 5.78 16.22
CA ILE A 258 14.15 5.99 15.35
C ILE A 258 13.83 5.54 13.92
N MET A 259 12.81 4.70 13.73
CA MET A 259 12.39 4.30 12.39
C MET A 259 11.70 5.47 11.68
N PRO A 260 12.20 5.88 10.51
CA PRO A 260 11.59 6.97 9.79
C PRO A 260 10.23 6.55 9.22
N TYR A 261 9.24 7.43 9.32
CA TYR A 261 8.12 7.39 8.40
C TYR A 261 8.64 7.77 7.00
N THR A 262 8.36 6.92 6.01
CA THR A 262 8.82 7.12 4.63
C THR A 262 7.75 7.76 3.75
N GLN A 263 6.51 7.76 4.22
CA GLN A 263 5.37 8.30 3.50
C GLN A 263 4.43 9.07 4.43
N MET A 264 3.90 10.17 3.92
CA MET A 264 2.70 10.82 4.40
C MET A 264 1.62 10.69 3.32
N ILE A 265 0.53 10.01 3.67
CA ILE A 265 -0.60 9.72 2.78
C ILE A 265 -1.77 10.63 3.15
N ILE A 266 -2.38 11.27 2.16
CA ILE A 266 -3.28 12.42 2.36
C ILE A 266 -4.52 12.29 1.49
N VAL A 267 -5.69 12.45 2.13
CA VAL A 267 -6.99 12.62 1.49
C VAL A 267 -7.39 14.09 1.56
N THR A 268 -7.80 14.63 0.43
CA THR A 268 -8.22 16.02 0.29
C THR A 268 -9.74 16.12 0.31
N THR A 269 -10.26 17.26 0.73
CA THR A 269 -11.71 17.52 0.79
C THR A 269 -12.36 17.67 -0.58
N ASP A 270 -11.57 18.00 -1.60
CA ASP A 270 -12.00 18.30 -2.97
C ASP A 270 -11.49 17.29 -4.02
N GLY A 271 -10.69 16.31 -3.62
CA GLY A 271 -10.01 15.38 -4.54
C GLY A 271 -8.90 16.04 -5.35
N GLY A 272 -8.34 17.16 -4.87
CA GLY A 272 -7.45 18.04 -5.62
C GLY A 272 -6.08 17.48 -5.98
N GLY A 273 -5.63 16.36 -5.37
CA GLY A 273 -4.36 15.71 -5.70
C GLY A 273 -3.18 16.70 -5.77
N LEU A 274 -2.43 16.70 -6.87
CA LEU A 274 -1.29 17.62 -7.11
C LEU A 274 -1.66 19.10 -7.19
N ALA A 275 -2.94 19.48 -7.26
CA ALA A 275 -3.33 20.89 -7.20
C ALA A 275 -2.92 21.57 -5.88
N HIS A 276 -2.70 20.77 -4.83
CA HIS A 276 -2.30 21.24 -3.50
C HIS A 276 -0.81 21.07 -3.21
N GLU A 277 0.01 20.64 -4.19
CA GLU A 277 1.44 20.34 -3.99
C GLU A 277 2.22 21.51 -3.37
N GLU A 278 2.01 22.74 -3.86
CA GLU A 278 2.72 23.92 -3.36
C GLU A 278 2.41 24.19 -1.88
N ALA A 279 1.13 24.14 -1.50
CA ALA A 279 0.70 24.38 -0.12
C ALA A 279 1.17 23.28 0.83
N LEU A 280 1.09 22.01 0.39
CA LEU A 280 1.61 20.87 1.14
C LEU A 280 3.12 20.99 1.34
N GLY A 281 3.86 21.27 0.27
CA GLY A 281 5.31 21.43 0.34
C GLY A 281 5.73 22.59 1.24
N GLU A 282 5.06 23.75 1.19
CA GLU A 282 5.36 24.87 2.07
C GLU A 282 5.05 24.59 3.54
N SER A 283 4.04 23.77 3.84
CA SER A 283 3.64 23.46 5.22
C SER A 283 4.68 22.68 6.01
N ILE A 284 5.57 21.98 5.33
CA ILE A 284 6.66 21.18 5.92
C ILE A 284 8.05 21.70 5.49
N ASP A 285 8.16 23.00 5.17
CA ASP A 285 9.41 23.63 4.74
C ASP A 285 10.10 22.94 3.54
N ARG A 286 9.30 22.24 2.72
CA ARG A 286 9.71 21.42 1.57
C ARG A 286 10.63 20.25 1.97
N ASP A 287 10.49 19.74 3.19
CA ASP A 287 11.22 18.55 3.67
C ASP A 287 10.58 17.25 3.16
N TYR A 288 10.58 17.09 1.84
CA TYR A 288 10.10 15.89 1.16
C TYR A 288 10.95 15.58 -0.07
N SER A 289 10.95 14.31 -0.48
CA SER A 289 11.65 13.84 -1.67
C SER A 289 10.79 13.91 -2.94
N ALA A 290 9.52 13.52 -2.84
CA ALA A 290 8.58 13.58 -3.96
C ALA A 290 7.13 13.68 -3.47
N ILE A 291 6.26 14.29 -4.28
CA ILE A 291 4.81 14.27 -4.10
C ILE A 291 4.20 13.75 -5.39
N VAL A 292 3.25 12.80 -5.29
CA VAL A 292 2.54 12.23 -6.44
C VAL A 292 1.05 12.09 -6.14
N ASP A 293 0.23 11.97 -7.19
CA ASP A 293 -1.20 11.66 -7.10
C ASP A 293 -1.51 10.20 -7.47
N ARG A 294 -2.81 9.85 -7.41
CA ARG A 294 -3.34 8.55 -7.79
C ARG A 294 -2.89 8.07 -9.18
N LYS A 295 -2.72 8.97 -10.14
CA LYS A 295 -2.33 8.63 -11.53
C LYS A 295 -0.88 8.16 -11.64
N SER A 296 -0.10 8.35 -10.58
CA SER A 296 1.29 7.94 -10.52
C SER A 296 1.49 6.67 -9.71
N ILE A 297 0.45 6.19 -9.01
CA ILE A 297 0.48 4.93 -8.27
C ILE A 297 0.34 3.77 -9.26
N PRO A 298 1.36 2.90 -9.42
CA PRO A 298 1.40 1.92 -10.51
C PRO A 298 0.15 1.04 -10.59
N GLY A 299 -0.33 0.53 -9.45
CA GLY A 299 -1.50 -0.35 -9.40
C GLY A 299 -2.80 0.34 -9.83
N LEU A 300 -2.96 1.63 -9.52
CA LEU A 300 -4.11 2.43 -9.95
C LEU A 300 -4.01 2.83 -11.43
N ALA A 301 -2.88 3.40 -11.81
CA ALA A 301 -2.62 3.93 -13.15
C ALA A 301 -2.69 2.84 -14.23
N ARG A 302 -2.19 1.65 -13.91
CA ARG A 302 -2.23 0.51 -14.82
C ARG A 302 -3.67 0.04 -15.03
N LEU A 303 -4.46 -0.09 -13.97
CA LEU A 303 -5.86 -0.49 -14.10
C LEU A 303 -6.71 0.58 -14.81
N ASP A 304 -6.43 1.86 -14.60
CA ASP A 304 -7.05 2.95 -15.37
C ASP A 304 -6.77 2.79 -16.87
N SER A 305 -5.52 2.51 -17.24
CA SER A 305 -5.12 2.27 -18.63
C SER A 305 -5.84 1.07 -19.25
N GLU A 306 -6.01 -0.03 -18.51
CA GLU A 306 -6.76 -1.21 -18.96
C GLU A 306 -8.25 -0.90 -19.17
N LEU A 307 -8.86 -0.11 -18.28
CA LEU A 307 -10.25 0.32 -18.43
C LEU A 307 -10.45 1.24 -19.64
N GLU A 308 -9.55 2.19 -19.86
CA GLU A 308 -9.57 3.04 -21.05
C GLU A 308 -9.41 2.22 -22.34
N GLN A 309 -8.54 1.21 -22.33
CA GLN A 309 -8.39 0.30 -23.45
C GLN A 309 -9.69 -0.49 -23.71
N HIS A 310 -10.33 -1.04 -22.68
CA HIS A 310 -11.60 -1.74 -22.80
C HIS A 310 -12.72 -0.83 -23.32
N GLN A 311 -12.76 0.42 -22.89
CA GLN A 311 -13.68 1.42 -23.42
C GLN A 311 -13.37 1.76 -24.88
N SER A 312 -12.11 1.73 -25.30
CA SER A 312 -11.79 1.92 -26.72
C SER A 312 -12.37 0.82 -27.61
N PHE A 313 -12.42 -0.43 -27.12
CA PHE A 313 -12.98 -1.55 -27.85
C PHE A 313 -14.49 -1.47 -28.01
N SER A 314 -15.23 -0.91 -27.04
CA SER A 314 -16.68 -0.78 -27.17
C SER A 314 -17.09 0.15 -28.32
N TYR A 315 -16.30 1.19 -28.60
CA TYR A 315 -16.53 2.08 -29.75
C TYR A 315 -16.40 1.38 -31.12
N LEU A 316 -15.68 0.26 -31.22
CA LEU A 316 -15.59 -0.51 -32.48
C LEU A 316 -16.92 -1.19 -32.85
N PHE A 317 -17.83 -1.35 -31.88
CA PHE A 317 -19.12 -2.04 -32.06
C PHE A 317 -20.32 -1.10 -32.17
N VAL A 318 -20.09 0.22 -32.22
CA VAL A 318 -21.12 1.28 -32.38
C VAL A 318 -21.28 1.67 -33.84
#